data_AF-A0A6J6B5U0-F1
#
_entry.id   AF-A0A6J6B5U0-F1
#
_cell.length_a   1.000
_cell.length_b   1.000
_cell.length_c   1.000
_cell.angle_alpha   90.00
_cell.angle_beta   90.00
_cell.angle_gamma   90.00
#
_symmetry.space_group_name_H-M   'P 1'
#
loop_
_entity.id
_entity.type
_entity.pdbx_description
1 polymer ?
#
loop_
_entity_poly.entity_id
_entity_poly.type
_entity_poly.pdbx_seq_one_letter_code
_entity_poly.pdbx_strand_id
1 'polypeptide(L)'
;MSPGETLVLRSDGLGDSLFGVDAAALIAIVAELLGKPDSDSGYVPTTKKFKLCPGTKVRSVRWGDLMLMFGDESGYAEGRLHFFSWNYGPVAGIAPVPMGPTTDGDITLGSTVAELLRVYPSAEIFMDDVAGASFSLENTLSGILSDQTPNGVVIAMYGGNACVQ
;
A
#
# COMPACT_ATOMS: atom_id res chain seq x y z
N MET A 1 16.30 -18.47 -2.83
CA MET A 1 15.33 -17.45 -3.26
C MET A 1 15.63 -16.20 -2.47
N SER A 2 15.90 -15.09 -3.15
CA SER A 2 16.26 -13.83 -2.50
C SER A 2 14.96 -13.19 -1.96
N PRO A 3 14.90 -12.75 -0.70
CA PRO A 3 13.65 -12.29 -0.06
C PRO A 3 12.96 -11.06 -0.68
N GLY A 4 13.55 -10.42 -1.69
CA GLY A 4 13.06 -9.16 -2.29
C GLY A 4 12.23 -9.30 -3.56
N GLU A 5 12.18 -10.47 -4.21
CA GLU A 5 11.44 -10.64 -5.48
C GLU A 5 9.92 -10.82 -5.31
N THR A 6 9.40 -10.98 -4.08
CA THR A 6 7.99 -11.39 -3.87
C THR A 6 7.04 -10.28 -3.44
N LEU A 7 7.52 -9.09 -3.02
CA LEU A 7 6.67 -7.99 -2.53
C LEU A 7 6.67 -6.78 -3.47
N VAL A 8 6.31 -7.03 -4.73
CA VAL A 8 6.14 -5.97 -5.72
C VAL A 8 4.91 -5.12 -5.40
N LEU A 9 5.07 -3.81 -5.31
CA LEU A 9 4.01 -2.83 -5.06
C LEU A 9 3.25 -2.56 -6.36
N ARG A 10 2.09 -3.20 -6.54
CA ARG A 10 1.32 -3.13 -7.79
C ARG A 10 0.01 -2.37 -7.62
N SER A 11 -0.47 -1.80 -8.72
CA SER A 11 -1.79 -1.13 -8.80
C SER A 11 -2.96 -2.11 -8.65
N ASP A 12 -2.73 -3.41 -8.86
CA ASP A 12 -3.73 -4.48 -8.80
C ASP A 12 -3.55 -5.44 -7.60
N GLY A 13 -2.53 -5.23 -6.76
CA GLY A 13 -2.24 -6.12 -5.65
C GLY A 13 -0.83 -5.97 -5.06
N LEU A 14 -0.31 -7.06 -4.50
CA LEU A 14 1.02 -7.14 -3.90
C LEU A 14 1.72 -8.44 -4.35
N GLY A 15 2.85 -8.30 -5.05
CA GLY A 15 3.50 -9.43 -5.71
C GLY A 15 2.54 -10.14 -6.67
N ASP A 16 2.45 -11.46 -6.58
CA ASP A 16 1.51 -12.26 -7.37
C ASP A 16 0.08 -12.28 -6.81
N SER A 17 -0.17 -11.61 -5.68
CA SER A 17 -1.46 -11.63 -4.99
C SER A 17 -2.30 -10.41 -5.36
N LEU A 18 -3.34 -10.62 -6.17
CA LEU A 18 -4.30 -9.58 -6.56
C LEU A 18 -5.14 -9.10 -5.38
N PHE A 19 -5.69 -7.89 -5.48
CA PHE A 19 -6.81 -7.50 -4.63
C PHE A 19 -8.00 -8.46 -4.80
N GLY A 20 -8.73 -8.69 -3.71
CA GLY A 20 -9.82 -9.65 -3.62
C GLY A 20 -9.39 -11.06 -3.19
N VAL A 21 -8.10 -11.40 -3.13
CA VAL A 21 -7.67 -12.73 -2.62
C VAL A 21 -7.99 -12.92 -1.14
N ASP A 22 -8.01 -14.17 -0.69
CA ASP A 22 -8.29 -14.53 0.70
C ASP A 22 -7.30 -13.86 1.68
N ALA A 23 -7.85 -13.28 2.75
CA ALA A 23 -7.07 -12.54 3.73
C ALA A 23 -6.07 -13.41 4.50
N ALA A 24 -6.48 -14.62 4.92
CA ALA A 24 -5.62 -15.49 5.71
C ALA A 24 -4.47 -16.05 4.87
N ALA A 25 -4.73 -16.40 3.62
CA ALA A 25 -3.72 -16.87 2.67
C ALA A 25 -2.64 -15.80 2.43
N LEU A 26 -3.02 -14.54 2.15
CA LEU A 26 -2.03 -13.49 1.91
C LEU A 26 -1.22 -13.17 3.17
N ILE A 27 -1.85 -13.11 4.34
CA ILE A 27 -1.12 -12.88 5.61
C ILE A 27 -0.08 -13.98 5.83
N ALA A 28 -0.41 -15.25 5.52
CA ALA A 28 0.53 -16.36 5.64
C ALA A 28 1.72 -16.20 4.68
N ILE A 29 1.48 -15.84 3.42
CA ILE A 29 2.53 -15.59 2.41
C ILE A 29 3.48 -14.48 2.89
N VAL A 30 2.93 -13.35 3.32
CA VAL A 30 3.75 -12.20 3.75
C VAL A 30 4.49 -12.52 5.05
N ALA A 31 3.88 -13.30 5.95
CA ALA A 31 4.55 -13.75 7.17
C ALA A 31 5.68 -14.75 6.91
N GLU A 32 5.60 -15.57 5.85
CA GLU A 32 6.70 -16.45 5.42
C GLU A 32 7.89 -15.63 4.90
N LEU A 33 7.63 -14.51 4.23
CA LEU A 33 8.65 -13.64 3.65
C LEU A 33 9.30 -12.71 4.67
N LEU A 34 8.48 -12.07 5.52
CA LEU A 34 8.91 -10.99 6.43
C LEU A 34 8.98 -11.42 7.89
N GLY A 35 8.53 -12.63 8.22
CA GLY A 35 8.35 -13.08 9.58
C GLY A 35 7.05 -12.56 10.20
N LYS A 36 6.95 -12.64 11.54
CA LYS A 36 5.75 -12.23 12.27
C LYS A 36 5.46 -10.74 12.08
N PRO A 37 4.19 -10.32 11.91
CA PRO A 37 3.83 -8.91 11.90
C PRO A 37 4.12 -8.22 13.23
N ASP A 38 4.49 -6.95 13.16
CA ASP A 38 4.70 -6.08 14.33
C ASP A 38 3.37 -5.73 15.00
N SER A 39 2.31 -5.61 14.21
CA SER A 39 0.96 -5.35 14.71
C SER A 39 -0.08 -6.02 13.83
N ASP A 40 -1.14 -6.49 14.48
CA ASP A 40 -2.30 -7.09 13.86
C ASP A 40 -3.52 -6.68 14.67
N SER A 41 -4.43 -5.93 14.05
CA SER A 41 -5.62 -5.45 14.74
C SER A 41 -6.62 -6.56 15.08
N GLY A 42 -6.48 -7.74 14.46
CA GLY A 42 -7.58 -8.68 14.30
C GLY A 42 -8.75 -8.08 13.52
N TYR A 43 -9.85 -8.81 13.44
CA TYR A 43 -11.08 -8.29 12.83
C TYR A 43 -11.81 -7.36 13.80
N VAL A 44 -11.90 -6.09 13.45
CA VAL A 44 -12.60 -5.08 14.22
C VAL A 44 -13.82 -4.57 13.45
N PRO A 45 -14.90 -4.15 14.16
CA PRO A 45 -16.04 -3.53 13.51
C PRO A 45 -15.64 -2.25 12.77
N THR A 46 -16.14 -2.07 11.54
CA THR A 46 -15.94 -0.85 10.73
C THR A 46 -16.41 0.41 11.46
N THR A 47 -17.50 0.31 12.24
CA THR A 47 -18.05 1.41 13.08
C THR A 47 -17.10 1.97 14.14
N LYS A 48 -15.93 1.36 14.38
CA LYS A 48 -14.94 1.81 15.36
C LYS A 48 -13.83 2.67 14.73
N LYS A 49 -12.64 2.10 14.53
CA LYS A 49 -11.43 2.82 14.10
C LYS A 49 -11.41 3.14 12.60
N PHE A 50 -12.36 2.60 11.84
CA PHE A 50 -12.33 2.56 10.38
C PHE A 50 -13.71 2.91 9.79
N LYS A 51 -14.32 3.99 10.31
CA LYS A 51 -15.75 4.30 10.15
C LYS A 51 -16.25 4.46 8.72
N LEU A 52 -15.34 4.58 7.76
CA LEU A 52 -15.63 4.80 6.34
C LEU A 52 -15.23 3.59 5.47
N CYS A 53 -14.70 2.49 6.06
CA CYS A 53 -14.60 1.24 5.32
C CYS A 53 -16.02 0.67 5.09
N PRO A 54 -16.33 0.25 3.85
CA PRO A 54 -17.51 -0.56 3.58
C PRO A 54 -17.53 -1.84 4.42
N GLY A 55 -18.70 -2.47 4.55
CA GLY A 55 -18.86 -3.74 5.26
C GLY A 55 -18.91 -3.61 6.78
N THR A 56 -18.71 -4.75 7.45
CA THR A 56 -18.87 -4.88 8.91
C THR A 56 -17.56 -5.15 9.64
N LYS A 57 -16.55 -5.64 8.92
CA LYS A 57 -15.27 -6.06 9.50
C LYS A 57 -14.10 -5.58 8.67
N VAL A 58 -13.08 -5.10 9.37
CA VAL A 58 -11.79 -4.74 8.79
C VAL A 58 -10.66 -5.24 9.68
N ARG A 59 -9.51 -5.51 9.08
CA ARG A 59 -8.27 -5.88 9.75
C ARG A 59 -7.11 -5.19 9.07
N SER A 60 -6.23 -4.60 9.86
CA SER A 60 -4.92 -4.14 9.39
C SER A 60 -3.82 -5.01 10.00
N VAL A 61 -2.85 -5.37 9.17
CA VAL A 61 -1.67 -6.14 9.57
C VAL A 61 -0.43 -5.38 9.09
N ARG A 62 0.55 -5.21 9.96
CA ARG A 62 1.68 -4.29 9.75
C ARG A 62 3.03 -4.97 10.00
N TRP A 63 3.96 -4.73 9.09
CA TRP A 63 5.39 -5.03 9.16
C TRP A 63 6.15 -3.73 8.91
N GLY A 64 6.59 -3.06 9.97
CA GLY A 64 7.28 -1.77 9.92
C GLY A 64 6.42 -0.69 9.27
N ASP A 65 6.87 -0.17 8.15
CA ASP A 65 6.24 0.82 7.28
C ASP A 65 5.31 0.20 6.23
N LEU A 66 5.29 -1.13 6.07
CA LEU A 66 4.31 -1.84 5.23
C LEU A 66 3.08 -2.23 6.05
N MET A 67 1.91 -1.75 5.64
CA MET A 67 0.62 -2.14 6.20
C MET A 67 -0.27 -2.73 5.11
N LEU A 68 -0.96 -3.83 5.41
CA LEU A 68 -1.94 -4.46 4.56
C LEU A 68 -3.33 -4.34 5.19
N MET A 69 -4.34 -4.13 4.37
CA MET A 69 -5.72 -3.96 4.77
C MET A 69 -6.63 -5.03 4.17
N PHE A 70 -7.50 -5.56 5.02
CA PHE A 70 -8.42 -6.64 4.72
C PHE A 70 -9.81 -6.30 5.23
N GLY A 71 -10.85 -6.67 4.48
CA GLY A 71 -12.23 -6.30 4.78
C GLY A 71 -13.22 -7.28 4.21
N ASP A 72 -14.48 -7.22 4.66
CA ASP A 72 -15.56 -8.07 4.16
C ASP A 72 -16.35 -7.46 2.99
N GLU A 73 -16.08 -6.20 2.65
CA GLU A 73 -16.66 -5.47 1.54
C GLU A 73 -15.66 -4.46 0.97
N SER A 74 -15.47 -4.46 -0.34
CA SER A 74 -14.70 -3.45 -1.08
C SER A 74 -15.09 -3.47 -2.56
N GLY A 75 -14.49 -2.60 -3.37
CA GLY A 75 -14.63 -2.67 -4.83
C GLY A 75 -14.08 -3.95 -5.50
N TYR A 76 -13.42 -4.85 -4.76
CA TYR A 76 -12.80 -6.06 -5.30
C TYR A 76 -13.53 -7.36 -4.93
N ALA A 77 -14.23 -7.39 -3.81
CA ALA A 77 -15.04 -8.54 -3.38
C ALA A 77 -16.03 -8.15 -2.26
N GLU A 78 -17.05 -8.97 -2.05
CA GLU A 78 -18.10 -8.76 -1.05
C GLU A 78 -18.43 -10.07 -0.31
N GLY A 79 -18.97 -9.95 0.90
CA GLY A 79 -19.49 -11.08 1.68
C GLY A 79 -18.44 -12.02 2.27
N ARG A 80 -17.15 -11.74 2.08
CA ARG A 80 -16.03 -12.51 2.63
C ARG A 80 -14.82 -11.63 2.89
N LEU A 81 -13.99 -12.02 3.84
CA LEU A 81 -12.75 -11.32 4.15
C LEU A 81 -11.73 -11.48 3.02
N HIS A 82 -11.20 -10.37 2.54
CA HIS A 82 -10.24 -10.35 1.43
C HIS A 82 -9.26 -9.19 1.56
N PHE A 83 -8.13 -9.31 0.87
CA PHE A 83 -7.16 -8.24 0.71
C PHE A 83 -7.69 -7.15 -0.22
N PHE A 84 -7.59 -5.87 0.14
CA PHE A 84 -8.09 -4.80 -0.73
C PHE A 84 -7.17 -3.57 -0.84
N SER A 85 -6.17 -3.44 0.02
CA SER A 85 -5.25 -2.30 -0.04
C SER A 85 -3.94 -2.57 0.70
N TRP A 86 -2.87 -1.95 0.22
CA TRP A 86 -1.57 -1.86 0.89
C TRP A 86 -1.12 -0.41 1.02
N ASN A 87 -0.28 -0.15 2.02
CA ASN A 87 0.30 1.14 2.34
C ASN A 87 1.77 0.91 2.65
N TYR A 88 2.67 1.68 2.05
CA TYR A 88 4.10 1.61 2.34
C TYR A 88 4.63 3.00 2.64
N GLY A 89 5.19 3.17 3.84
CA GLY A 89 5.55 4.48 4.38
C GLY A 89 4.37 5.22 5.04
N PRO A 90 4.59 6.45 5.52
CA PRO A 90 5.89 7.12 5.58
C PRO A 90 6.86 6.41 6.53
N VAL A 91 8.16 6.53 6.25
CA VAL A 91 9.22 5.90 7.04
C VAL A 91 9.23 6.48 8.45
N ALA A 92 8.98 5.65 9.46
CA ALA A 92 9.01 6.09 10.85
C ALA A 92 10.44 6.23 11.42
N GLY A 93 11.41 5.54 10.81
CA GLY A 93 12.81 5.51 11.23
C GLY A 93 13.77 6.24 10.26
N ILE A 94 15.00 5.76 10.20
CA ILE A 94 16.04 6.29 9.28
C ILE A 94 16.01 5.63 7.89
N ALA A 95 15.33 4.49 7.76
CA ALA A 95 15.20 3.71 6.54
C ALA A 95 13.89 2.91 6.55
N PRO A 96 13.30 2.62 5.38
CA PRO A 96 12.08 1.82 5.30
C PRO A 96 12.26 0.41 5.88
N VAL A 97 11.26 -0.07 6.61
CA VAL A 97 11.19 -1.45 7.09
C VAL A 97 9.86 -2.06 6.64
N PRO A 98 9.81 -3.21 5.95
CA PRO A 98 10.95 -3.89 5.33
C PRO A 98 11.59 -3.02 4.25
N MET A 99 12.87 -3.24 3.98
CA MET A 99 13.48 -2.76 2.73
C MET A 99 13.08 -3.71 1.59
N GLY A 100 13.03 -3.20 0.36
CA GLY A 100 12.88 -4.02 -0.83
C GLY A 100 11.54 -3.96 -1.56
N PRO A 101 10.38 -3.60 -0.94
CA PRO A 101 9.18 -3.34 -1.74
C PRO A 101 9.41 -2.20 -2.74
N THR A 102 9.27 -2.51 -4.02
CA THR A 102 9.33 -1.59 -5.15
C THR A 102 8.17 -1.90 -6.09
N THR A 103 7.81 -0.97 -6.95
CA THR A 103 6.96 -1.29 -8.10
C THR A 103 7.71 -2.20 -9.10
N ASP A 104 6.99 -2.67 -10.12
CA ASP A 104 7.58 -3.42 -11.24
C ASP A 104 8.58 -2.61 -12.09
N GLY A 105 8.55 -1.28 -11.95
CA GLY A 105 9.51 -0.35 -12.55
C GLY A 105 10.51 0.24 -11.55
N ASP A 106 10.75 -0.45 -10.42
CA ASP A 106 11.73 -0.09 -9.39
C ASP A 106 11.48 1.24 -8.66
N ILE A 107 10.24 1.75 -8.65
CA ILE A 107 9.88 2.94 -7.86
C ILE A 107 9.59 2.53 -6.41
N THR A 108 10.13 3.28 -5.46
CA THR A 108 9.93 3.06 -4.02
C THR A 108 10.09 4.37 -3.23
N LEU A 109 10.07 4.28 -1.90
CA LEU A 109 10.31 5.42 -1.02
C LEU A 109 11.72 5.99 -1.27
N GLY A 110 11.79 7.31 -1.48
CA GLY A 110 13.02 8.02 -1.84
C GLY A 110 13.26 8.14 -3.35
N SER A 111 12.53 7.42 -4.21
CA SER A 111 12.57 7.66 -5.66
C SER A 111 12.11 9.09 -5.97
N THR A 112 12.79 9.74 -6.91
CA THR A 112 12.48 11.11 -7.32
C THR A 112 11.25 11.17 -8.24
N VAL A 113 10.60 12.34 -8.31
CA VAL A 113 9.55 12.61 -9.29
C VAL A 113 10.06 12.43 -10.72
N ALA A 114 11.32 12.79 -11.01
CA ALA A 114 11.93 12.55 -12.31
C ALA A 114 12.03 11.06 -12.65
N GLU A 115 12.44 10.22 -11.70
CA GLU A 115 12.49 8.77 -11.89
C GLU A 115 11.09 8.18 -12.05
N LEU A 116 10.14 8.61 -11.21
CA LEU A 116 8.73 8.21 -11.29
C LEU A 116 8.17 8.47 -12.69
N LEU A 117 8.31 9.70 -13.21
CA LEU A 117 7.79 10.09 -14.53
C LEU A 117 8.55 9.45 -15.70
N ARG A 118 9.81 9.04 -15.49
CA ARG A 118 10.57 8.28 -16.50
C ARG A 118 10.01 6.86 -16.64
N VAL A 119 9.64 6.23 -15.54
CA VAL A 119 9.11 4.87 -15.49
C VAL A 119 7.63 4.84 -15.84
N TYR A 120 6.86 5.79 -15.32
CA TYR A 120 5.43 5.93 -15.55
C TYR A 120 5.12 7.34 -16.11
N PRO A 121 5.28 7.57 -17.42
CA PRO A 121 5.04 8.87 -18.03
C PRO A 121 3.60 9.38 -17.93
N SER A 122 2.65 8.49 -17.65
CA SER A 122 1.24 8.81 -17.45
C SER A 122 0.89 9.15 -15.99
N ALA A 123 1.86 9.13 -15.06
CA ALA A 123 1.60 9.52 -13.68
C ALA A 123 1.16 10.99 -13.61
N GLU A 124 0.10 11.26 -12.88
CA GLU A 124 -0.34 12.63 -12.63
C GLU A 124 0.33 13.13 -11.35
N ILE A 125 0.98 14.29 -11.41
CA ILE A 125 1.57 14.97 -10.25
C ILE A 125 0.68 16.17 -9.91
N PHE A 126 0.19 16.24 -8.67
CA PHE A 126 -0.76 17.27 -8.25
C PHE A 126 -0.52 17.68 -6.79
N MET A 127 -1.21 18.73 -6.36
CA MET A 127 -1.17 19.23 -4.99
C MET A 127 -2.54 18.91 -4.38
N ASP A 128 -2.55 17.99 -3.42
CA ASP A 128 -3.72 17.68 -2.62
C ASP A 128 -3.82 18.66 -1.44
N ASP A 129 -5.03 19.15 -1.15
CA ASP A 129 -5.23 20.16 -0.10
C ASP A 129 -4.96 19.62 1.31
N VAL A 130 -4.96 18.29 1.50
CA VAL A 130 -4.77 17.62 2.78
C VAL A 130 -3.40 16.95 2.85
N ALA A 131 -3.08 16.12 1.85
CA ALA A 131 -1.85 15.33 1.81
C ALA A 131 -0.64 16.10 1.26
N GLY A 132 -0.87 17.22 0.57
CA GLY A 132 0.18 17.99 -0.10
C GLY A 132 0.58 17.42 -1.45
N ALA A 133 1.84 17.58 -1.83
CA ALA A 133 2.34 17.11 -3.12
C ALA A 133 2.13 15.60 -3.25
N SER A 134 1.47 15.17 -4.32
CA SER A 134 0.99 13.79 -4.48
C SER A 134 1.11 13.33 -5.92
N PHE A 135 1.05 12.02 -6.13
CA PHE A 135 0.94 11.42 -7.45
C PHE A 135 -0.15 10.35 -7.51
N SER A 136 -0.68 10.10 -8.70
CA SER A 136 -1.59 9.00 -8.99
C SER A 136 -1.21 8.28 -10.30
N LEU A 137 -1.48 6.99 -10.31
CA LEU A 137 -1.26 6.04 -11.39
C LEU A 137 -2.52 5.18 -11.51
N GLU A 138 -3.18 5.27 -12.66
CA GLU A 138 -4.31 4.39 -13.02
C GLU A 138 -5.41 4.32 -11.94
N ASN A 139 -5.57 5.40 -11.16
CA ASN A 139 -6.52 5.55 -10.04
C ASN A 139 -6.43 4.52 -8.90
N THR A 140 -5.41 3.67 -8.89
CA THR A 140 -5.31 2.52 -7.96
C THR A 140 -3.93 2.39 -7.32
N LEU A 141 -2.91 3.06 -7.87
CA LEU A 141 -1.65 3.29 -7.18
C LEU A 141 -1.46 4.80 -7.02
N SER A 142 -1.15 5.24 -5.81
CA SER A 142 -0.93 6.65 -5.50
C SER A 142 0.16 6.81 -4.46
N GLY A 143 0.54 8.05 -4.19
CA GLY A 143 1.49 8.32 -3.13
C GLY A 143 1.65 9.79 -2.83
N ILE A 144 2.37 10.05 -1.75
CA ILE A 144 2.72 11.40 -1.30
C ILE A 144 4.18 11.64 -1.66
N LEU A 145 4.45 12.88 -2.04
CA LEU A 145 5.76 13.41 -2.43
C LEU A 145 6.22 14.47 -1.42
N SER A 146 7.53 14.67 -1.31
CA SER A 146 8.06 15.81 -0.55
C SER A 146 7.74 17.16 -1.20
N ASP A 147 7.74 17.20 -2.54
CA ASP A 147 7.35 18.34 -3.39
C ASP A 147 7.09 17.86 -4.83
N GLN A 148 6.62 18.75 -5.72
CA GLN A 148 6.30 18.43 -7.12
C GLN A 148 7.48 18.62 -8.09
N THR A 149 8.63 19.06 -7.61
CA THR A 149 9.79 19.32 -8.47
C THR A 149 10.40 17.99 -8.92
N PRO A 150 11.20 17.96 -10.00
CA PRO A 150 11.88 16.74 -10.44
C PRO A 150 12.73 16.06 -9.36
N ASN A 151 13.18 16.80 -8.33
CA ASN A 151 13.98 16.30 -7.22
C ASN A 151 13.16 15.96 -5.98
N GLY A 152 11.86 16.29 -5.95
CA GLY A 152 10.96 15.83 -4.92
C GLY A 152 10.94 14.31 -4.88
N VAL A 153 10.77 13.71 -3.70
CA VAL A 153 10.87 12.27 -3.51
C VAL A 153 9.57 11.67 -3.02
N VAL A 154 9.32 10.41 -3.38
CA VAL A 154 8.22 9.60 -2.86
C VAL A 154 8.44 9.35 -1.36
N ILE A 155 7.50 9.79 -0.53
CA ILE A 155 7.56 9.60 0.93
C ILE A 155 6.60 8.52 1.44
N ALA A 156 5.52 8.27 0.71
CA ALA A 156 4.57 7.19 0.99
C ALA A 156 3.90 6.72 -0.30
N MET A 157 3.50 5.46 -0.33
CA MET A 157 2.82 4.84 -1.46
C MET A 157 1.61 4.03 -0.98
N TYR A 158 0.57 4.00 -1.80
CA TYR A 158 -0.69 3.32 -1.53
C TYR A 158 -1.12 2.55 -2.76
N GLY A 159 -1.68 1.38 -2.53
CA GLY A 159 -2.33 0.59 -3.57
C GLY A 159 -3.72 0.16 -3.15
N GLY A 160 -4.60 0.05 -4.13
CA GLY A 160 -5.98 -0.35 -3.97
C GLY A 160 -6.84 0.77 -3.39
N ASN A 161 -7.97 0.38 -2.81
CA ASN A 161 -8.93 1.32 -2.27
C ASN A 161 -8.68 1.48 -0.77
N ALA A 162 -7.89 2.47 -0.39
CA ALA A 162 -7.76 2.82 1.02
C ALA A 162 -9.15 3.12 1.59
N CYS A 163 -9.43 2.65 2.80
CA CYS A 163 -10.58 3.19 3.51
C CYS A 163 -10.31 4.67 3.73
N VAL A 164 -11.25 5.52 3.31
CA VAL A 164 -11.18 6.95 3.61
C VAL A 164 -10.97 7.07 5.12
N GLN A 165 -9.92 7.75 5.58
CA GLN A 165 -9.71 7.97 7.02
C GLN A 165 -10.39 9.25 7.47
#